data_AF-A0A922NGT7-F1
#
_entry.id   AF-A0A922NGT7-F1
#
_cell.length_a   1.000
_cell.length_b   1.000
_cell.length_c   1.000
_cell.angle_alpha   90.00
_cell.angle_beta   90.00
_cell.angle_gamma   90.00
#
_symmetry.space_group_name_H-M   'P 1'
#
loop_
_entity.id
_entity.type
_entity.pdbx_description
1 polymer ?
#
loop_
_entity_poly.entity_id
_entity_poly.type
_entity_poly.pdbx_seq_one_letter_code
_entity_poly.pdbx_strand_id
1 'polypeptide(L)'
;MSRPLLPESAYEALGLSPQAIKDLMNPKPIPEPPPEIHAPNLLQSDENNARPMLPNETSITLYAELLLHIRTVTLFASLRANNSKQTDAKLSADGSFITVSHEGASAKIRLPINVKGGGDAALELPSQPPNKELTLRLQVEEQEGSDLLGALRRQDRQANIVPWDGASLNDTKDVEIVCKSCQGVLVPKGKIQQWKDLPNENWAEMMDFWHCHKPDEHHLHDHTHEHAVGQKGYAAGNRLQATQGIGFVDLASFLLVEADCEGAQLSPAEEGTQSASVVCKHCNHTIGTRDPTTDGWRIRKWTVGITSTATDPSSSSIPFFSTQRWISARLLYLIENTGLRKFHVHIAPTTSQSQPPAPISSLLLWVFTPDLLFSSSIPSPGRLDPTRSMKVFFERKTWQPLQPGEPENASIEDVELELELYEELDQALRRNQRLLPPTAKKFQGWEVALLERFEVAEAGMGRAEGDLLAENVD
;
A
#
# COMPACT_ATOMS: atom_id res chain seq x y z
N MET A 1 53.20 45.40 -12.81
CA MET A 1 53.46 46.34 -11.70
C MET A 1 53.62 45.52 -10.44
N SER A 2 54.83 45.42 -9.90
CA SER A 2 55.11 44.58 -8.72
C SER A 2 54.54 45.24 -7.47
N ARG A 3 53.65 44.53 -6.76
CA ARG A 3 53.07 45.00 -5.49
C ARG A 3 54.18 45.09 -4.43
N PRO A 4 54.17 46.11 -3.55
CA PRO A 4 55.13 46.19 -2.45
C PRO A 4 54.90 45.02 -1.49
N LEU A 5 55.97 44.26 -1.20
CA LEU A 5 55.98 43.20 -0.20
C LEU A 5 56.14 43.84 1.18
N LEU A 6 55.13 43.66 2.04
CA LEU A 6 55.26 44.02 3.45
C LEU A 6 56.32 43.11 4.13
N PRO A 7 57.04 43.62 5.14
CA PRO A 7 58.03 42.84 5.90
C PRO A 7 57.37 41.68 6.66
N GLU A 8 58.12 40.59 6.90
CA GLU A 8 57.62 39.37 7.57
C GLU A 8 56.96 39.65 8.94
N SER A 9 57.45 40.64 9.67
CA SER A 9 56.90 41.05 10.97
C SER A 9 55.47 41.59 10.91
N ALA A 10 54.97 42.02 9.75
CA ALA A 10 53.59 42.48 9.59
C ALA A 10 52.58 41.32 9.60
N TYR A 11 53.01 40.10 9.27
CA TYR A 11 52.14 38.93 9.16
C TYR A 11 52.06 38.10 10.45
N GLU A 12 53.06 38.22 11.33
CA GLU A 12 53.09 37.55 12.64
C GLU A 12 51.95 38.02 13.56
N ALA A 13 51.56 39.30 13.47
CA ALA A 13 50.45 39.87 14.25
C ALA A 13 49.06 39.32 13.85
N LEU A 14 48.94 38.67 12.70
CA LEU A 14 47.69 38.12 12.18
C LEU A 14 47.52 36.62 12.49
N GLY A 15 48.50 35.96 13.12
CA GLY A 15 48.41 34.56 13.52
C GLY A 15 48.28 33.55 12.37
N LEU A 16 48.61 33.97 11.13
CA LEU A 16 48.52 33.13 9.93
C LEU A 16 49.87 32.48 9.63
N SER A 17 49.86 31.20 9.26
CA SER A 17 51.09 30.50 8.88
C SER A 17 51.62 31.00 7.52
N PRO A 18 52.95 30.92 7.27
CA PRO A 18 53.53 31.31 5.98
C PRO A 18 52.92 30.59 4.77
N GLN A 19 52.44 29.35 4.99
CA GLN A 19 51.78 28.55 3.96
C GLN A 19 50.39 29.11 3.61
N ALA A 20 49.60 29.49 4.61
CA ALA A 20 48.26 30.06 4.41
C ALA A 20 48.31 31.38 3.62
N ILE A 21 49.35 32.20 3.84
CA ILE A 21 49.59 33.44 3.11
C ILE A 21 49.93 33.14 1.63
N LYS A 22 50.72 32.10 1.38
CA LYS A 22 51.09 31.66 0.03
C LYS A 22 49.87 31.17 -0.76
N ASP A 23 48.95 30.48 -0.08
CA ASP A 23 47.71 29.98 -0.67
C ASP A 23 46.69 31.10 -0.95
N LEU A 24 46.65 32.15 -0.10
CA LEU A 24 45.82 33.33 -0.29
C LEU A 24 46.32 34.28 -1.39
N MET A 25 47.65 34.32 -1.62
CA MET A 25 48.30 35.26 -2.54
C MET A 25 48.46 34.72 -3.97
N ASN A 26 48.22 33.44 -4.19
CA ASN A 26 48.22 32.86 -5.53
C ASN A 26 46.81 32.92 -6.15
N PRO A 27 46.65 33.50 -7.36
CA PRO A 27 45.37 33.46 -8.05
C PRO A 27 44.97 32.00 -8.33
N LYS A 28 43.72 31.64 -7.98
CA LYS A 28 43.13 30.35 -8.33
C LYS A 28 43.31 30.11 -9.83
N PRO A 29 43.77 28.91 -10.27
CA PRO A 29 43.78 28.58 -11.68
C PRO A 29 42.36 28.72 -12.25
N ILE A 30 42.30 29.17 -13.51
CA ILE A 30 41.05 29.30 -14.26
C ILE A 30 40.30 27.96 -14.15
N PRO A 31 39.00 27.94 -13.81
CA PRO A 31 38.25 26.70 -13.74
C PRO A 31 38.35 26.00 -15.10
N GLU A 32 38.79 24.74 -15.11
CA GLU A 32 38.63 23.90 -16.29
C GLU A 32 37.15 23.94 -16.70
N PRO A 33 36.84 24.00 -18.01
CA PRO A 33 35.46 23.87 -18.46
C PRO A 33 34.89 22.60 -17.82
N PRO A 34 33.67 22.65 -17.25
CA PRO A 34 33.11 21.48 -16.61
C PRO A 34 33.15 20.34 -17.63
N PRO A 35 33.58 19.13 -17.22
CA PRO A 35 33.52 17.99 -18.11
C PRO A 35 32.11 17.92 -18.68
N GLU A 36 31.96 17.54 -19.96
CA GLU A 36 30.67 17.15 -20.52
C GLU A 36 30.18 15.94 -19.71
N ILE A 37 29.54 16.19 -18.57
CA ILE A 37 28.87 15.19 -17.78
C ILE A 37 27.63 14.87 -18.59
N HIS A 38 27.76 13.91 -19.49
CA HIS A 38 26.59 13.24 -20.05
C HIS A 38 25.86 12.60 -18.87
N ALA A 39 24.73 13.20 -18.48
CA ALA A 39 23.88 12.61 -17.47
C ALA A 39 23.56 11.17 -17.91
N PRO A 40 23.60 10.17 -17.01
CA PRO A 40 23.34 8.79 -17.34
C PRO A 40 21.99 8.65 -18.05
N ASN A 41 21.85 7.69 -18.96
CA ASN A 41 20.58 7.44 -19.63
C ASN A 41 19.62 6.75 -18.64
N LEU A 42 18.76 7.54 -18.00
CA LEU A 42 17.90 7.10 -16.90
C LEU A 42 16.80 6.12 -17.34
N LEU A 43 16.54 6.02 -18.64
CA LEU A 43 15.44 5.22 -19.22
C LEU A 43 15.92 3.94 -19.93
N GLN A 44 17.20 3.59 -19.86
CA GLN A 44 17.68 2.26 -20.25
C GLN A 44 17.27 1.25 -19.18
N SER A 45 16.07 0.69 -19.30
CA SER A 45 15.70 -0.51 -18.54
C SER A 45 16.12 -1.75 -19.33
N ASP A 46 17.08 -2.52 -18.81
CA ASP A 46 17.47 -3.84 -19.33
C ASP A 46 16.41 -4.93 -19.08
N GLU A 47 15.12 -4.60 -18.93
CA GLU A 47 14.11 -5.54 -18.42
C GLU A 47 12.89 -5.78 -19.34
N ASN A 48 12.46 -7.05 -19.37
CA ASN A 48 11.29 -7.67 -20.03
C ASN A 48 11.30 -7.76 -21.56
N ASN A 49 12.34 -8.35 -22.18
CA ASN A 49 12.39 -8.60 -23.64
C ASN A 49 12.10 -7.32 -24.49
N ALA A 50 12.19 -6.14 -23.88
CA ALA A 50 11.95 -4.89 -24.54
C ALA A 50 13.11 -4.63 -25.50
N ARG A 51 12.78 -4.33 -26.76
CA ARG A 51 13.79 -3.99 -27.75
C ARG A 51 14.62 -2.80 -27.21
N PRO A 52 15.96 -2.85 -27.28
CA PRO A 52 16.79 -1.70 -26.95
C PRO A 52 16.33 -0.49 -27.76
N MET A 53 15.98 0.61 -27.08
CA MET A 53 15.53 1.83 -27.74
C MET A 53 16.61 2.37 -28.67
N LEU A 54 16.24 2.75 -29.89
CA LEU A 54 17.19 3.25 -30.89
C LEU A 54 17.87 4.55 -30.42
N PRO A 55 19.09 4.90 -30.88
CA PRO A 55 19.82 6.09 -30.41
C PRO A 55 19.02 7.40 -30.47
N ASN A 56 18.10 7.55 -31.43
CA ASN A 56 17.31 8.76 -31.67
C ASN A 56 15.86 8.66 -31.13
N GLU A 57 15.55 7.60 -30.38
CA GLU A 57 14.19 7.36 -29.90
C GLU A 57 13.95 8.10 -28.58
N THR A 58 13.01 9.03 -28.55
CA THR A 58 12.70 9.83 -27.36
C THR A 58 11.73 9.09 -26.45
N SER A 59 11.94 9.12 -25.14
CA SER A 59 10.99 8.60 -24.14
C SER A 59 10.75 9.62 -23.03
N ILE A 60 9.50 9.63 -22.57
CA ILE A 60 9.01 10.47 -21.48
C ILE A 60 8.24 9.55 -20.53
N THR A 61 8.70 9.46 -19.29
CA THR A 61 8.00 8.76 -18.22
C THR A 61 7.47 9.79 -17.24
N LEU A 62 6.17 9.73 -16.95
CA LEU A 62 5.51 10.63 -16.02
C LEU A 62 5.04 9.87 -14.80
N TYR A 63 5.20 10.48 -13.64
CA TYR A 63 4.66 10.02 -12.37
C TYR A 63 4.18 11.22 -11.58
N ALA A 64 2.95 11.18 -11.08
CA ALA A 64 2.41 12.22 -10.22
C ALA A 64 1.94 11.60 -8.91
N GLU A 65 2.22 12.26 -7.80
CA GLU A 65 1.72 11.85 -6.48
C GLU A 65 1.11 13.02 -5.71
N LEU A 66 0.03 12.75 -5.02
CA LEU A 66 -0.62 13.66 -4.08
C LEU A 66 -0.34 13.19 -2.66
N LEU A 67 0.44 13.99 -1.94
CA LEU A 67 0.61 13.81 -0.50
C LEU A 67 -0.52 14.55 0.22
N LEU A 68 -1.49 13.77 0.72
CA LEU A 68 -2.76 14.29 1.27
C LEU A 68 -2.59 15.32 2.39
N HIS A 69 -1.55 15.17 3.22
CA HIS A 69 -1.29 16.05 4.36
C HIS A 69 -0.81 17.44 3.95
N ILE A 70 0.06 17.51 2.94
CA ILE A 70 0.67 18.75 2.45
C ILE A 70 -0.04 19.32 1.23
N ARG A 71 -1.07 18.63 0.72
CA ARG A 71 -1.96 19.07 -0.37
C ARG A 71 -1.20 19.55 -1.61
N THR A 72 -0.08 18.92 -1.90
CA THR A 72 0.74 19.24 -3.06
C THR A 72 0.73 18.04 -3.99
N VAL A 73 0.40 18.28 -5.27
CA VAL A 73 0.66 17.30 -6.32
C VAL A 73 2.09 17.51 -6.78
N THR A 74 2.93 16.48 -6.66
CA THR A 74 4.29 16.51 -7.19
C THR A 74 4.32 15.69 -8.47
N LEU A 75 4.62 16.34 -9.59
CA LEU A 75 4.88 15.70 -10.86
C LEU A 75 6.38 15.45 -11.00
N PHE A 76 6.72 14.25 -11.42
CA PHE A 76 8.03 13.85 -11.87
C PHE A 76 7.93 13.49 -13.36
N ALA A 77 8.82 14.06 -14.16
CA ALA A 77 8.99 13.67 -15.56
C ALA A 77 10.45 13.26 -15.79
N SER A 78 10.65 12.03 -16.22
CA SER A 78 11.96 11.51 -16.63
C SER A 78 12.02 11.48 -18.16
N LEU A 79 13.04 12.13 -18.70
CA LEU A 79 13.33 12.29 -20.11
C LEU A 79 14.59 11.49 -20.47
N ARG A 80 14.70 11.08 -21.72
CA ARG A 80 15.93 10.45 -22.22
C ARG A 80 17.08 11.44 -22.38
N ALA A 81 16.78 12.62 -22.92
CA ALA A 81 17.71 13.72 -23.14
C ALA A 81 17.46 14.85 -22.13
N ASN A 82 18.41 15.77 -22.03
CA ASN A 82 18.26 16.93 -21.15
C ASN A 82 17.11 17.81 -21.64
N ASN A 83 16.35 18.38 -20.72
CA ASN A 83 15.33 19.35 -21.08
C ASN A 83 15.93 20.51 -21.91
N SER A 84 15.14 21.01 -22.84
CA SER A 84 15.54 22.05 -23.78
C SER A 84 14.44 23.10 -23.88
N LYS A 85 14.66 24.13 -24.71
CA LYS A 85 13.61 25.12 -25.03
C LYS A 85 12.38 24.52 -25.72
N GLN A 86 12.48 23.30 -26.24
CA GLN A 86 11.37 22.55 -26.82
C GLN A 86 10.64 21.68 -25.79
N THR A 87 11.16 21.58 -24.56
CA THR A 87 10.47 20.89 -23.49
C THR A 87 9.37 21.78 -22.94
N ASP A 88 8.16 21.26 -22.92
CA ASP A 88 6.98 21.97 -22.47
C ASP A 88 6.09 21.07 -21.60
N ALA A 89 5.41 21.65 -20.63
CA ALA A 89 4.47 20.94 -19.77
C ALA A 89 3.17 21.74 -19.67
N LYS A 90 2.06 21.13 -20.07
CA LYS A 90 0.75 21.80 -20.16
C LYS A 90 -0.31 21.09 -19.36
N LEU A 91 -1.15 21.88 -18.71
CA LEU A 91 -2.32 21.41 -17.99
C LEU A 91 -3.57 21.49 -18.88
N SER A 92 -4.45 20.50 -18.78
CA SER A 92 -5.77 20.56 -19.42
C SER A 92 -6.63 21.69 -18.86
N ALA A 93 -7.65 22.12 -19.60
CA ALA A 93 -8.52 23.22 -19.20
C ALA A 93 -9.26 22.95 -17.87
N ASP A 94 -9.60 21.69 -17.62
CA ASP A 94 -10.26 21.21 -16.41
C ASP A 94 -9.28 20.84 -15.27
N GLY A 95 -7.96 20.99 -15.49
CA GLY A 95 -6.94 20.68 -14.49
C GLY A 95 -6.75 19.20 -14.18
N SER A 96 -7.41 18.28 -14.91
CA SER A 96 -7.43 16.85 -14.60
C SER A 96 -6.31 16.04 -15.27
N PHE A 97 -5.66 16.59 -16.31
CA PHE A 97 -4.56 15.94 -17.02
C PHE A 97 -3.38 16.88 -17.21
N ILE A 98 -2.18 16.28 -17.22
CA ILE A 98 -0.95 16.97 -17.58
C ILE A 98 -0.29 16.28 -18.77
N THR A 99 0.20 17.09 -19.71
CA THR A 99 0.92 16.64 -20.90
C THR A 99 2.31 17.23 -20.91
N VAL A 100 3.34 16.40 -21.02
CA VAL A 100 4.73 16.83 -21.18
C VAL A 100 5.18 16.49 -22.59
N SER A 101 5.70 17.48 -23.31
CA SER A 101 6.24 17.35 -24.66
C SER A 101 7.74 17.58 -24.67
N HIS A 102 8.50 16.73 -25.37
CA HIS A 102 9.95 16.84 -25.49
C HIS A 102 10.43 16.18 -26.78
N GLU A 103 11.22 16.89 -27.58
CA GLU A 103 11.85 16.38 -28.82
C GLU A 103 10.87 15.70 -29.80
N GLY A 104 9.64 16.23 -29.89
CA GLY A 104 8.59 15.72 -30.78
C GLY A 104 7.76 14.57 -30.22
N ALA A 105 8.09 14.04 -29.04
CA ALA A 105 7.25 13.11 -28.30
C ALA A 105 6.42 13.84 -27.24
N SER A 106 5.29 13.24 -26.87
CA SER A 106 4.43 13.72 -25.79
C SER A 106 3.95 12.56 -24.92
N ALA A 107 3.95 12.73 -23.61
CA ALA A 107 3.30 11.82 -22.67
C ALA A 107 2.22 12.57 -21.87
N LYS A 108 1.14 11.88 -21.55
CA LYS A 108 0.00 12.43 -20.82
C LYS A 108 -0.42 11.48 -19.71
N ILE A 109 -0.67 12.02 -18.51
CA ILE A 109 -1.27 11.28 -17.39
C ILE A 109 -2.42 12.07 -16.79
N ARG A 110 -3.36 11.35 -16.18
CA ARG A 110 -4.37 11.94 -15.29
C ARG A 110 -3.68 12.36 -14.00
N LEU A 111 -4.06 13.49 -13.42
CA LEU A 111 -3.57 13.94 -12.13
C LEU A 111 -4.41 13.33 -10.99
N PRO A 112 -3.80 13.09 -9.81
CA PRO A 112 -4.54 12.56 -8.65
C PRO A 112 -5.70 13.43 -8.16
N ILE A 113 -5.63 14.72 -8.44
CA ILE A 113 -6.68 15.71 -8.17
C ILE A 113 -6.51 16.87 -9.16
N ASN A 114 -7.59 17.61 -9.40
CA ASN A 114 -7.56 18.83 -10.19
C ASN A 114 -6.64 19.88 -9.53
N VAL A 115 -5.86 20.58 -10.34
CA VAL A 115 -4.87 21.59 -9.91
C VAL A 115 -5.20 22.96 -10.50
N LYS A 116 -4.87 24.03 -9.75
CA LYS A 116 -5.10 25.43 -10.20
C LYS A 116 -4.29 25.74 -11.45
N GLY A 117 -4.82 26.64 -12.28
CA GLY A 117 -4.14 27.13 -13.48
C GLY A 117 -4.55 26.43 -14.78
N GLY A 118 -5.76 25.88 -14.82
CA GLY A 118 -6.36 25.33 -16.04
C GLY A 118 -6.38 26.36 -17.18
N GLY A 119 -6.01 25.92 -18.38
CA GLY A 119 -6.09 26.72 -19.61
C GLY A 119 -4.82 26.73 -20.45
N ASP A 120 -4.39 25.57 -20.96
CA ASP A 120 -3.27 25.32 -21.92
C ASP A 120 -1.95 26.10 -21.70
N ALA A 121 -1.80 26.77 -20.56
CA ALA A 121 -0.67 27.59 -20.21
C ALA A 121 0.50 26.67 -19.89
N ALA A 122 1.63 26.92 -20.54
CA ALA A 122 2.88 26.25 -20.27
C ALA A 122 3.28 26.48 -18.80
N LEU A 123 3.57 25.40 -18.07
CA LEU A 123 4.10 25.45 -16.73
C LEU A 123 5.57 25.90 -16.76
N GLU A 124 5.96 26.72 -15.80
CA GLU A 124 7.35 27.13 -15.66
C GLU A 124 8.23 25.92 -15.30
N LEU A 125 9.11 25.55 -16.23
CA LEU A 125 10.09 24.49 -16.02
C LEU A 125 11.33 25.06 -15.33
N PRO A 126 11.97 24.29 -14.43
CA PRO A 126 13.23 24.72 -13.80
C PRO A 126 14.28 25.07 -14.86
N SER A 127 14.64 26.35 -14.91
CA SER A 127 15.64 26.86 -15.84
C SER A 127 17.03 26.73 -15.23
N GLN A 128 17.72 25.66 -15.62
CA GLN A 128 19.13 25.34 -15.34
C GLN A 128 19.48 24.66 -14.00
N PRO A 129 20.49 23.76 -14.00
CA PRO A 129 21.14 23.19 -15.19
C PRO A 129 20.16 22.28 -15.97
N PRO A 130 20.33 22.14 -17.30
CA PRO A 130 19.51 21.22 -18.09
C PRO A 130 19.59 19.82 -17.50
N ASN A 131 18.43 19.21 -17.26
CA ASN A 131 18.32 17.93 -16.58
C ASN A 131 17.39 17.00 -17.34
N LYS A 132 17.67 15.70 -17.23
CA LYS A 132 16.81 14.62 -17.70
C LYS A 132 15.60 14.41 -16.80
N GLU A 133 15.59 15.02 -15.63
CA GLU A 133 14.46 14.95 -14.72
C GLU A 133 13.90 16.31 -14.37
N LEU A 134 12.57 16.39 -14.43
CA LEU A 134 11.80 17.55 -14.05
C LEU A 134 10.95 17.17 -12.84
N THR A 135 10.96 18.05 -11.85
CA THR A 135 10.04 17.96 -10.71
C THR A 135 9.25 19.26 -10.64
N LEU A 136 7.93 19.15 -10.74
CA LEU A 136 7.01 20.29 -10.63
C LEU A 136 6.10 20.08 -9.44
N ARG A 137 5.94 21.12 -8.62
CA ARG A 137 4.96 21.14 -7.53
C ARG A 137 3.76 21.95 -7.98
N LEU A 138 2.62 21.28 -8.08
CA LEU A 138 1.36 21.85 -8.53
C LEU A 138 0.45 22.07 -7.32
N GLN A 139 -0.18 23.24 -7.26
CA GLN A 139 -1.11 23.60 -6.19
C GLN A 139 -2.50 23.08 -6.53
N VAL A 140 -3.13 22.43 -5.55
CA VAL A 140 -4.48 21.84 -5.70
C VAL A 140 -5.51 22.94 -5.93
N GLU A 141 -6.49 22.67 -6.79
CA GLU A 141 -7.64 23.54 -7.01
C GLU A 141 -8.59 23.49 -5.80
N GLU A 142 -8.87 24.66 -5.24
CA GLU A 142 -9.88 24.84 -4.19
C GLU A 142 -10.97 25.70 -4.83
N GLN A 143 -12.08 25.07 -5.22
CA GLN A 143 -13.25 25.79 -5.73
C GLN A 143 -14.10 26.29 -4.55
N GLU A 144 -14.54 27.54 -4.60
CA GLU A 144 -15.44 28.12 -3.61
C GLU A 144 -16.76 27.32 -3.55
N GLY A 145 -17.10 26.79 -2.37
CA GLY A 145 -18.30 25.96 -2.17
C GLY A 145 -18.09 24.45 -2.36
N SER A 146 -16.94 24.00 -2.88
CA SER A 146 -16.63 22.56 -2.93
C SER A 146 -15.87 22.15 -1.67
N ASP A 147 -16.40 21.18 -0.92
CA ASP A 147 -15.69 20.58 0.22
C ASP A 147 -14.68 19.53 -0.25
N LEU A 148 -13.81 19.87 -1.20
CA LEU A 148 -12.72 18.98 -1.65
C LEU A 148 -11.82 18.60 -0.47
N LEU A 149 -11.65 19.50 0.50
CA LEU A 149 -10.87 19.28 1.70
C LEU A 149 -11.51 18.33 2.69
N GLY A 150 -12.80 18.48 2.98
CA GLY A 150 -13.54 17.51 3.78
C GLY A 150 -13.77 16.21 3.03
N ALA A 151 -13.85 16.20 1.70
CA ALA A 151 -13.85 14.97 0.91
C ALA A 151 -12.50 14.24 0.98
N LEU A 152 -11.36 14.93 0.88
CA LEU A 152 -10.02 14.34 1.03
C LEU A 152 -9.69 13.98 2.48
N ARG A 153 -10.33 14.63 3.46
CA ARG A 153 -10.18 14.39 4.90
C ARG A 153 -11.33 13.60 5.51
N ARG A 154 -12.28 13.10 4.70
CA ARG A 154 -13.38 12.26 5.19
C ARG A 154 -12.75 11.14 5.99
N GLN A 155 -13.25 10.93 7.21
CA GLN A 155 -12.68 9.98 8.17
C GLN A 155 -12.60 8.57 7.54
N ASP A 156 -13.55 8.25 6.68
CA ASP A 156 -13.59 7.05 5.83
C ASP A 156 -12.31 6.92 4.98
N ARG A 157 -11.82 8.01 4.36
CA ARG A 157 -10.56 8.01 3.62
C ARG A 157 -9.31 8.02 4.51
N GLN A 158 -9.40 8.26 5.81
CA GLN A 158 -8.24 8.08 6.69
C GLN A 158 -8.18 6.67 7.29
N ALA A 159 -9.32 6.00 7.35
CA ALA A 159 -9.44 4.65 7.89
C ALA A 159 -8.75 3.61 7.00
N ASN A 160 -8.32 2.52 7.63
CA ASN A 160 -8.03 1.26 6.98
C ASN A 160 -9.31 0.62 6.41
N ILE A 161 -9.70 1.09 5.23
CA ILE A 161 -10.87 0.59 4.52
C ILE A 161 -10.55 -0.80 3.94
N VAL A 162 -11.45 -1.76 4.16
CA VAL A 162 -11.45 -3.07 3.50
C VAL A 162 -12.85 -3.41 3.00
N PRO A 163 -12.98 -4.15 1.88
CA PRO A 163 -14.27 -4.61 1.43
C PRO A 163 -14.78 -5.78 2.29
N TRP A 164 -16.07 -6.03 2.13
CA TRP A 164 -16.76 -7.17 2.76
C TRP A 164 -16.72 -7.10 4.30
N ASP A 165 -17.00 -5.92 4.85
CA ASP A 165 -17.40 -5.78 6.25
C ASP A 165 -18.82 -6.34 6.47
N GLY A 166 -19.17 -6.61 7.72
CA GLY A 166 -20.44 -7.22 8.09
C GLY A 166 -21.65 -6.37 7.70
N ALA A 167 -21.58 -5.05 7.81
CA ALA A 167 -22.68 -4.17 7.41
C ALA A 167 -22.92 -4.23 5.89
N SER A 168 -21.87 -4.05 5.09
CA SER A 168 -21.94 -4.13 3.62
C SER A 168 -22.45 -5.49 3.12
N LEU A 169 -22.06 -6.60 3.78
CA LEU A 169 -22.53 -7.93 3.41
C LEU A 169 -23.99 -8.17 3.80
N ASN A 170 -24.47 -7.61 4.91
CA ASN A 170 -25.88 -7.69 5.29
C ASN A 170 -26.80 -6.89 4.35
N ASP A 171 -26.30 -5.78 3.79
CA ASP A 171 -27.05 -4.98 2.80
C ASP A 171 -27.08 -5.65 1.42
N THR A 172 -26.24 -6.67 1.20
CA THR A 172 -26.14 -7.41 -0.05
C THR A 172 -27.09 -8.63 -0.04
N LYS A 173 -27.97 -8.74 -1.04
CA LYS A 173 -28.86 -9.90 -1.19
C LYS A 173 -28.15 -11.10 -1.80
N ASP A 174 -28.49 -12.29 -1.32
CA ASP A 174 -28.04 -13.58 -1.88
C ASP A 174 -26.50 -13.64 -2.06
N VAL A 175 -25.78 -13.30 -0.99
CA VAL A 175 -24.32 -13.39 -0.92
C VAL A 175 -23.88 -14.83 -1.15
N GLU A 176 -22.94 -15.02 -2.08
CA GLU A 176 -22.30 -16.29 -2.38
C GLU A 176 -20.78 -16.11 -2.40
N ILE A 177 -20.07 -17.00 -1.70
CA ILE A 177 -18.60 -17.00 -1.70
C ILE A 177 -18.12 -18.01 -2.74
N VAL A 178 -17.24 -17.57 -3.63
CA VAL A 178 -16.65 -18.40 -4.69
C VAL A 178 -15.13 -18.46 -4.58
N CYS A 179 -14.53 -19.55 -5.02
CA CYS A 179 -13.08 -19.71 -5.04
C CYS A 179 -12.46 -18.80 -6.10
N LYS A 180 -11.40 -18.05 -5.76
CA LYS A 180 -10.69 -17.19 -6.71
C LYS A 180 -9.97 -17.98 -7.81
N SER A 181 -9.52 -19.20 -7.51
CA SER A 181 -8.76 -20.03 -8.44
C SER A 181 -9.63 -20.65 -9.54
N CYS A 182 -10.83 -21.15 -9.20
CA CYS A 182 -11.68 -21.91 -10.14
C CYS A 182 -13.12 -21.42 -10.24
N GLN A 183 -13.50 -20.37 -9.50
CA GLN A 183 -14.86 -19.83 -9.42
C GLN A 183 -15.91 -20.83 -8.89
N GLY A 184 -15.49 -21.95 -8.34
CA GLY A 184 -16.38 -22.92 -7.69
C GLY A 184 -17.02 -22.32 -6.44
N VAL A 185 -18.31 -22.55 -6.26
CA VAL A 185 -19.09 -22.05 -5.12
C VAL A 185 -18.59 -22.72 -3.83
N LEU A 186 -18.07 -21.94 -2.89
CA LEU A 186 -17.61 -22.39 -1.58
C LEU A 186 -18.73 -22.34 -0.55
N VAL A 187 -19.50 -21.23 -0.54
CA VAL A 187 -20.65 -21.00 0.32
C VAL A 187 -21.82 -20.58 -0.55
N PRO A 188 -22.85 -21.42 -0.71
CA PRO A 188 -24.01 -21.12 -1.54
C PRO A 188 -24.85 -19.93 -1.07
N LYS A 189 -25.60 -19.34 -2.01
CA LYS A 189 -26.58 -18.28 -1.73
C LYS A 189 -27.55 -18.66 -0.62
N GLY A 190 -27.82 -17.71 0.27
CA GLY A 190 -28.80 -17.85 1.35
C GLY A 190 -28.36 -18.75 2.51
N LYS A 191 -27.13 -19.28 2.49
CA LYS A 191 -26.58 -20.05 3.62
C LYS A 191 -26.27 -19.18 4.81
N ILE A 192 -25.56 -18.09 4.58
CA ILE A 192 -25.28 -17.09 5.60
C ILE A 192 -26.44 -16.10 5.65
N GLN A 193 -27.11 -16.04 6.80
CA GLN A 193 -28.26 -15.19 7.05
C GLN A 193 -27.88 -13.88 7.71
N GLN A 194 -26.76 -13.87 8.43
CA GLN A 194 -26.28 -12.70 9.16
C GLN A 194 -24.76 -12.64 9.11
N TRP A 195 -24.23 -11.46 8.79
CA TRP A 195 -22.81 -11.14 8.87
C TRP A 195 -22.53 -10.28 10.11
N LYS A 196 -21.45 -10.59 10.82
CA LYS A 196 -21.05 -9.87 12.03
C LYS A 196 -19.56 -9.59 11.97
N ASP A 197 -19.16 -8.33 12.10
CA ASP A 197 -17.75 -8.00 12.27
C ASP A 197 -17.24 -8.53 13.60
N LEU A 198 -16.08 -9.17 13.56
CA LEU A 198 -15.35 -9.53 14.76
C LEU A 198 -14.76 -8.26 15.37
N PRO A 199 -14.84 -8.10 16.70
CA PRO A 199 -14.07 -7.07 17.36
C PRO A 199 -12.57 -7.32 17.09
N ASN A 200 -11.76 -6.26 17.08
CA ASN A 200 -10.33 -6.38 16.83
C ASN A 200 -9.68 -7.42 17.78
N GLU A 201 -8.64 -8.11 17.32
CA GLU A 201 -8.05 -9.27 18.03
C GLU A 201 -7.63 -8.92 19.49
N ASN A 202 -7.34 -7.64 19.76
CA ASN A 202 -6.97 -7.13 21.09
C ASN A 202 -8.14 -6.57 21.91
N TRP A 203 -9.38 -6.61 21.42
CA TRP A 203 -10.53 -6.09 22.16
C TRP A 203 -10.80 -6.88 23.44
N ALA A 204 -10.68 -8.21 23.37
CA ALA A 204 -10.90 -9.07 24.53
C ALA A 204 -9.87 -8.78 25.63
N GLU A 205 -8.61 -8.53 25.28
CA GLU A 205 -7.56 -8.13 26.20
C GLU A 205 -7.82 -6.72 26.77
N MET A 206 -8.36 -5.79 25.97
CA MET A 206 -8.79 -4.47 26.44
C MET A 206 -10.01 -4.49 27.37
N MET A 207 -10.90 -5.45 27.20
CA MET A 207 -12.09 -5.59 28.04
C MET A 207 -11.74 -5.95 29.49
N ASP A 208 -10.64 -6.65 29.73
CA ASP A 208 -10.15 -6.95 31.09
C ASP A 208 -9.61 -5.69 31.80
N PHE A 209 -9.14 -4.69 31.06
CA PHE A 209 -8.71 -3.40 31.62
C PHE A 209 -9.87 -2.44 31.93
N TRP A 210 -11.09 -2.72 31.42
CA TRP A 210 -12.28 -1.90 31.67
C TRP A 210 -13.15 -2.39 32.83
N HIS A 211 -13.04 -3.66 33.22
CA HIS A 211 -13.74 -4.17 34.40
C HIS A 211 -12.86 -3.99 35.64
N CYS A 212 -13.10 -2.93 36.42
CA CYS A 212 -12.46 -2.79 37.74
C CYS A 212 -12.86 -3.93 38.71
N HIS A 213 -13.98 -4.62 38.44
CA HIS A 213 -14.39 -5.86 39.09
C HIS A 213 -15.07 -6.77 38.06
N LYS A 214 -14.69 -8.05 38.00
CA LYS A 214 -15.45 -9.07 37.27
C LYS A 214 -16.83 -9.16 37.94
N PRO A 215 -17.95 -9.04 37.22
CA PRO A 215 -19.28 -9.13 37.83
C PRO A 215 -19.40 -10.45 38.58
N ASP A 216 -19.73 -10.38 39.88
CA ASP A 216 -19.84 -11.55 40.74
C ASP A 216 -20.92 -12.50 40.19
N GLU A 217 -20.54 -13.74 39.87
CA GLU A 217 -21.45 -14.80 39.41
C GLU A 217 -22.52 -15.21 40.44
N HIS A 218 -22.51 -14.63 41.64
CA HIS A 218 -23.33 -15.06 42.78
C HIS A 218 -24.74 -14.44 42.87
N HIS A 219 -25.18 -13.64 41.89
CA HIS A 219 -26.51 -12.98 41.94
C HIS A 219 -27.38 -13.14 40.69
N LEU A 220 -27.31 -14.29 40.00
CA LEU A 220 -28.27 -14.60 38.93
C LEU A 220 -29.20 -15.74 39.35
N HIS A 221 -30.37 -15.36 39.86
CA HIS A 221 -31.51 -16.25 40.02
C HIS A 221 -32.16 -16.56 38.66
N ASP A 222 -32.46 -17.84 38.46
CA ASP A 222 -33.49 -18.45 37.59
C ASP A 222 -33.47 -18.20 36.05
N HIS A 223 -32.92 -19.19 35.35
CA HIS A 223 -33.52 -19.93 34.21
C HIS A 223 -34.30 -19.19 33.10
N THR A 224 -33.87 -18.02 32.64
CA THR A 224 -34.44 -17.42 31.40
C THR A 224 -33.45 -16.79 30.41
N HIS A 225 -32.13 -16.91 30.65
CA HIS A 225 -31.11 -16.27 29.80
C HIS A 225 -30.38 -17.17 28.80
N GLU A 226 -30.66 -18.47 28.71
CA GLU A 226 -30.00 -19.32 27.68
C GLU A 226 -30.41 -18.92 26.25
N HIS A 227 -31.66 -18.47 26.05
CA HIS A 227 -32.16 -18.14 24.71
C HIS A 227 -31.67 -16.79 24.16
N ALA A 228 -31.33 -15.82 25.03
CA ALA A 228 -30.91 -14.48 24.60
C ALA A 228 -29.39 -14.33 24.40
N VAL A 229 -28.60 -15.22 25.03
CA VAL A 229 -27.13 -15.22 24.95
C VAL A 229 -26.67 -15.91 23.64
N GLY A 230 -27.37 -16.97 23.21
CA GLY A 230 -27.08 -17.66 21.94
C GLY A 230 -27.25 -16.80 20.69
N GLN A 231 -28.17 -15.83 20.69
CA GLN A 231 -28.39 -14.93 19.53
C GLN A 231 -27.30 -13.86 19.37
N LYS A 232 -26.60 -13.52 20.46
CA LYS A 232 -25.55 -12.49 20.43
C LYS A 232 -24.24 -13.00 19.87
N GLY A 233 -24.04 -14.32 19.75
CA GLY A 233 -22.77 -14.91 19.29
C GLY A 233 -21.64 -14.85 20.33
N TYR A 234 -21.96 -14.40 21.54
CA TYR A 234 -21.07 -14.38 22.70
C TYR A 234 -21.71 -15.29 23.75
N ALA A 235 -21.32 -16.57 23.77
CA ALA A 235 -21.87 -17.53 24.72
C ALA A 235 -21.42 -17.22 26.15
N ALA A 236 -22.19 -17.72 27.14
CA ALA A 236 -21.81 -17.70 28.55
C ALA A 236 -20.47 -18.43 28.72
N GLY A 237 -19.39 -17.67 28.91
CA GLY A 237 -18.00 -18.14 28.80
C GLY A 237 -17.07 -17.26 27.94
N ASN A 238 -17.59 -16.20 27.31
CA ASN A 238 -16.85 -15.19 26.54
C ASN A 238 -15.99 -15.70 25.38
N ARG A 239 -16.18 -16.95 24.94
CA ARG A 239 -15.43 -17.56 23.84
C ARG A 239 -16.22 -17.44 22.54
N LEU A 240 -15.60 -16.83 21.53
CA LEU A 240 -16.12 -16.77 20.17
C LEU A 240 -16.26 -18.19 19.60
N GLN A 241 -17.42 -18.52 19.02
CA GLN A 241 -17.68 -19.81 18.38
C GLN A 241 -18.39 -19.62 17.05
N ALA A 242 -17.95 -20.33 16.03
CA ALA A 242 -18.60 -20.37 14.73
C ALA A 242 -20.01 -20.93 14.87
N THR A 243 -20.99 -20.28 14.24
CA THR A 243 -22.40 -20.62 14.37
C THR A 243 -23.01 -20.75 12.99
N GLN A 244 -23.83 -21.77 12.78
CA GLN A 244 -24.49 -22.01 11.51
C GLN A 244 -25.37 -20.82 11.10
N GLY A 245 -25.26 -20.41 9.84
CA GLY A 245 -25.97 -19.27 9.27
C GLY A 245 -25.43 -17.91 9.67
N ILE A 246 -24.36 -17.83 10.46
CA ILE A 246 -23.70 -16.59 10.87
C ILE A 246 -22.28 -16.57 10.31
N GLY A 247 -21.97 -15.55 9.51
CA GLY A 247 -20.64 -15.30 9.00
C GLY A 247 -19.93 -14.23 9.83
N PHE A 248 -18.88 -14.62 10.56
CA PHE A 248 -18.05 -13.67 11.27
C PHE A 248 -16.99 -13.10 10.33
N VAL A 249 -16.78 -11.79 10.36
CA VAL A 249 -15.93 -11.06 9.43
C VAL A 249 -14.74 -10.46 10.17
N ASP A 250 -13.54 -10.80 9.75
CA ASP A 250 -12.30 -10.18 10.19
C ASP A 250 -11.69 -9.35 9.05
N LEU A 251 -10.62 -8.59 9.33
CA LEU A 251 -9.84 -7.82 8.36
C LEU A 251 -9.43 -8.69 7.16
N ALA A 252 -8.98 -9.91 7.42
CA ALA A 252 -8.31 -10.79 6.46
C ALA A 252 -9.10 -12.07 6.15
N SER A 253 -10.11 -12.40 6.96
CA SER A 253 -10.77 -13.71 6.90
C SER A 253 -12.27 -13.64 7.19
N PHE A 254 -12.97 -14.71 6.81
CA PHE A 254 -14.30 -15.04 7.30
C PHE A 254 -14.18 -16.24 8.22
N LEU A 255 -14.80 -16.18 9.40
CA LEU A 255 -14.96 -17.33 10.28
C LEU A 255 -16.37 -17.91 10.07
N LEU A 256 -16.41 -19.12 9.53
CA LEU A 256 -17.63 -19.84 9.15
C LEU A 256 -17.65 -21.23 9.79
N VAL A 257 -18.83 -21.80 10.02
CA VAL A 257 -18.93 -23.22 10.40
C VAL A 257 -18.76 -24.11 9.16
N GLU A 258 -18.20 -25.31 9.34
CA GLU A 258 -18.01 -26.31 8.27
C GLU A 258 -19.30 -26.58 7.49
N ALA A 259 -20.44 -26.68 8.19
CA ALA A 259 -21.74 -27.00 7.59
C ALA A 259 -22.22 -25.98 6.54
N ASP A 260 -21.75 -24.74 6.59
CA ASP A 260 -22.10 -23.69 5.62
C ASP A 260 -21.16 -23.67 4.40
N CYS A 261 -20.01 -24.36 4.50
CA CYS A 261 -18.94 -24.34 3.50
C CYS A 261 -19.02 -25.55 2.55
N GLU A 262 -20.16 -25.70 1.86
CA GLU A 262 -20.46 -26.88 1.03
C GLU A 262 -19.41 -27.19 -0.05
N GLY A 263 -18.76 -26.18 -0.60
CA GLY A 263 -17.72 -26.31 -1.63
C GLY A 263 -16.29 -26.40 -1.11
N ALA A 264 -16.10 -26.51 0.21
CA ALA A 264 -14.79 -26.64 0.83
C ALA A 264 -14.64 -27.92 1.66
N GLN A 265 -13.41 -28.35 1.88
CA GLN A 265 -13.04 -29.53 2.67
C GLN A 265 -11.69 -29.33 3.35
N LEU A 266 -11.40 -30.17 4.35
CA LEU A 266 -10.05 -30.24 4.91
C LEU A 266 -9.11 -30.99 3.96
N SER A 267 -7.87 -30.52 3.83
CA SER A 267 -6.82 -31.30 3.20
C SER A 267 -6.54 -32.57 4.03
N PRO A 268 -6.19 -33.70 3.40
CA PRO A 268 -5.71 -34.86 4.14
C PRO A 268 -4.52 -34.44 5.01
N ALA A 269 -4.52 -34.81 6.28
CA ALA A 269 -3.48 -34.43 7.22
C ALA A 269 -2.13 -35.01 6.78
N GLU A 270 -1.14 -34.15 6.57
CA GLU A 270 0.25 -34.59 6.50
C GLU A 270 0.72 -34.87 7.94
N GLU A 271 1.34 -36.02 8.18
CA GLU A 271 1.83 -36.42 9.50
C GLU A 271 2.72 -35.31 10.11
N GLY A 272 2.25 -34.65 11.17
CA GLY A 272 3.01 -33.66 11.94
C GLY A 272 2.51 -32.21 11.89
N THR A 273 1.49 -31.88 11.09
CA THR A 273 0.90 -30.52 11.10
C THR A 273 -0.28 -30.40 12.07
N GLN A 274 -0.22 -29.45 13.01
CA GLN A 274 -1.26 -29.22 14.02
C GLN A 274 -2.48 -28.43 13.49
N SER A 275 -2.37 -27.78 12.33
CA SER A 275 -3.44 -27.01 11.69
C SER A 275 -3.85 -27.65 10.35
N ALA A 276 -5.09 -28.16 10.29
CA ALA A 276 -5.65 -28.68 9.04
C ALA A 276 -5.96 -27.52 8.08
N SER A 277 -5.41 -27.55 6.87
CA SER A 277 -5.71 -26.57 5.83
C SER A 277 -7.10 -26.83 5.25
N VAL A 278 -7.83 -25.76 4.94
CA VAL A 278 -9.13 -25.80 4.25
C VAL A 278 -8.87 -25.53 2.77
N VAL A 279 -9.33 -26.43 1.90
CA VAL A 279 -9.14 -26.39 0.46
C VAL A 279 -10.49 -26.38 -0.28
N CYS A 280 -10.50 -25.81 -1.48
CA CYS A 280 -11.64 -25.87 -2.39
C CYS A 280 -11.87 -27.31 -2.89
N LYS A 281 -13.09 -27.84 -2.81
CA LYS A 281 -13.45 -29.19 -3.32
C LYS A 281 -13.30 -29.32 -4.85
N HIS A 282 -13.36 -28.20 -5.57
CA HIS A 282 -13.35 -28.20 -7.03
C HIS A 282 -11.95 -28.17 -7.64
N CYS A 283 -10.99 -27.50 -7.01
CA CYS A 283 -9.63 -27.34 -7.54
C CYS A 283 -8.50 -27.61 -6.55
N ASN A 284 -8.82 -27.98 -5.29
CA ASN A 284 -7.87 -28.20 -4.20
C ASN A 284 -7.00 -26.98 -3.84
N HIS A 285 -7.32 -25.78 -4.32
CA HIS A 285 -6.64 -24.57 -3.90
C HIS A 285 -6.91 -24.31 -2.41
N THR A 286 -5.85 -24.01 -1.64
CA THR A 286 -5.97 -23.66 -0.22
C THR A 286 -6.71 -22.35 -0.09
N ILE A 287 -7.81 -22.36 0.65
CA ILE A 287 -8.65 -21.17 0.87
C ILE A 287 -8.61 -20.70 2.32
N GLY A 288 -8.08 -21.50 3.24
CA GLY A 288 -8.14 -21.15 4.66
C GLY A 288 -7.52 -22.19 5.57
N THR A 289 -7.79 -22.05 6.86
CA THR A 289 -7.34 -22.95 7.90
C THR A 289 -8.48 -23.30 8.84
N ARG A 290 -8.45 -24.51 9.41
CA ARG A 290 -9.34 -24.85 10.52
C ARG A 290 -8.88 -24.11 11.77
N ASP A 291 -9.83 -23.51 12.48
CA ASP A 291 -9.61 -22.89 13.78
C ASP A 291 -10.28 -23.75 14.87
N PRO A 292 -9.51 -24.60 15.57
CA PRO A 292 -10.04 -25.43 16.65
C PRO A 292 -10.52 -24.60 17.86
N THR A 293 -10.07 -23.35 18.00
CA THR A 293 -10.44 -22.52 19.13
C THR A 293 -11.89 -22.04 19.02
N THR A 294 -12.33 -21.74 17.81
CA THR A 294 -13.68 -21.24 17.50
C THR A 294 -14.59 -22.31 16.91
N ASP A 295 -14.09 -23.55 16.73
CA ASP A 295 -14.79 -24.67 16.07
C ASP A 295 -15.32 -24.29 14.67
N GLY A 296 -14.50 -23.58 13.91
CA GLY A 296 -14.86 -23.08 12.59
C GLY A 296 -13.69 -23.10 11.60
N TRP A 297 -13.96 -22.62 10.40
CA TRP A 297 -13.01 -22.47 9.31
C TRP A 297 -12.76 -20.98 9.06
N ARG A 298 -11.49 -20.58 9.06
CA ARG A 298 -11.05 -19.23 8.69
C ARG A 298 -10.75 -19.20 7.19
N ILE A 299 -11.72 -18.75 6.41
CA ILE A 299 -11.61 -18.60 4.96
C ILE A 299 -10.94 -17.26 4.64
N ARG A 300 -9.80 -17.29 3.95
CA ARG A 300 -8.96 -16.13 3.65
C ARG A 300 -9.57 -15.29 2.54
N LYS A 301 -9.80 -13.99 2.80
CA LYS A 301 -10.47 -13.08 1.85
C LYS A 301 -9.72 -12.93 0.52
N TRP A 302 -8.38 -12.99 0.51
CA TRP A 302 -7.60 -12.91 -0.73
C TRP A 302 -7.71 -14.14 -1.65
N THR A 303 -8.28 -15.25 -1.17
CA THR A 303 -8.44 -16.52 -1.91
C THR A 303 -9.85 -16.73 -2.46
N VAL A 304 -10.77 -15.80 -2.18
CA VAL A 304 -12.18 -15.89 -2.54
C VAL A 304 -12.66 -14.64 -3.26
N GLY A 305 -13.83 -14.74 -3.88
CA GLY A 305 -14.63 -13.62 -4.38
C GLY A 305 -16.05 -13.73 -3.84
N ILE A 306 -16.78 -12.62 -3.90
CA ILE A 306 -18.19 -12.58 -3.50
C ILE A 306 -19.05 -12.24 -4.70
N THR A 307 -20.12 -13.00 -4.91
CA THR A 307 -21.16 -12.70 -5.91
C THR A 307 -22.49 -12.44 -5.22
N SER A 308 -23.39 -11.73 -5.92
CA SER A 308 -24.73 -11.37 -5.44
C SER A 308 -25.70 -11.29 -6.61
N THR A 309 -27.01 -11.33 -6.37
CA THR A 309 -28.02 -11.05 -7.41
C THR A 309 -27.98 -9.60 -7.92
N ALA A 310 -27.33 -8.68 -7.21
CA ALA A 310 -27.19 -7.28 -7.62
C ALA A 310 -26.01 -7.02 -8.58
N THR A 311 -25.12 -7.99 -8.81
CA THR A 311 -24.13 -7.86 -9.89
C THR A 311 -24.86 -7.97 -11.22
N ASP A 312 -24.85 -6.88 -11.97
CA ASP A 312 -25.46 -6.79 -13.29
C ASP A 312 -24.96 -7.96 -14.17
N PRO A 313 -25.84 -8.78 -14.77
CA PRO A 313 -25.41 -9.89 -15.62
C PRO A 313 -24.56 -9.46 -16.83
N SER A 314 -24.52 -8.17 -17.18
CA SER A 314 -23.56 -7.59 -18.15
C SER A 314 -22.14 -7.38 -17.60
N SER A 315 -21.98 -7.29 -16.27
CA SER A 315 -20.68 -7.16 -15.61
C SER A 315 -20.05 -8.54 -15.44
N SER A 316 -19.24 -8.96 -16.40
CA SER A 316 -18.64 -10.29 -16.46
C SER A 316 -17.52 -10.56 -15.43
N SER A 317 -17.27 -9.65 -14.48
CA SER A 317 -16.18 -9.77 -13.52
C SER A 317 -16.68 -9.90 -12.08
N ILE A 318 -16.54 -11.10 -11.53
CA ILE A 318 -16.65 -11.34 -10.09
C ILE A 318 -15.61 -10.44 -9.38
N PRO A 319 -15.97 -9.69 -8.31
CA PRO A 319 -15.02 -8.85 -7.60
C PRO A 319 -14.00 -9.74 -6.87
N PHE A 320 -12.84 -9.92 -7.48
CA PHE A 320 -11.65 -10.44 -6.84
C PHE A 320 -10.70 -9.29 -6.55
N PHE A 321 -10.15 -9.27 -5.33
CA PHE A 321 -9.16 -8.27 -4.95
C PHE A 321 -7.74 -8.85 -5.02
N SER A 322 -6.77 -7.98 -5.31
CA SER A 322 -5.36 -8.37 -5.30
C SER A 322 -4.90 -8.67 -3.87
N THR A 323 -4.06 -9.69 -3.73
CA THR A 323 -3.51 -10.09 -2.42
C THR A 323 -2.69 -8.96 -1.79
N GLN A 324 -2.01 -8.15 -2.62
CA GLN A 324 -1.30 -6.94 -2.20
C GLN A 324 -2.16 -5.94 -1.40
N ARG A 325 -3.45 -5.76 -1.76
CA ARG A 325 -4.32 -4.83 -1.02
C ARG A 325 -4.66 -5.36 0.37
N TRP A 326 -4.82 -6.67 0.52
CA TRP A 326 -4.99 -7.31 1.84
C TRP A 326 -3.74 -7.19 2.70
N ILE A 327 -2.54 -7.35 2.11
CA ILE A 327 -1.27 -7.12 2.82
C ILE A 327 -1.16 -5.67 3.27
N SER A 328 -1.52 -4.73 2.40
CA SER A 328 -1.56 -3.30 2.73
C SER A 328 -2.52 -3.00 3.89
N ALA A 329 -3.72 -3.61 3.87
CA ALA A 329 -4.68 -3.47 4.96
C ALA A 329 -4.13 -4.04 6.28
N ARG A 330 -3.42 -5.17 6.27
CA ARG A 330 -2.78 -5.71 7.48
C ARG A 330 -1.69 -4.78 8.02
N LEU A 331 -0.85 -4.21 7.17
CA LEU A 331 0.17 -3.24 7.60
C LEU A 331 -0.46 -1.99 8.23
N LEU A 332 -1.54 -1.47 7.66
CA LEU A 332 -2.27 -0.32 8.22
C LEU A 332 -2.91 -0.66 9.56
N TYR A 333 -3.51 -1.84 9.69
CA TYR A 333 -4.03 -2.33 10.95
C TYR A 333 -2.93 -2.38 12.02
N LEU A 334 -1.73 -2.86 11.69
CA LEU A 334 -0.61 -2.87 12.63
C LEU A 334 -0.21 -1.44 13.03
N ILE A 335 -0.12 -0.50 12.07
CA ILE A 335 0.16 0.92 12.36
C ILE A 335 -0.88 1.51 13.31
N GLU A 336 -2.16 1.21 13.10
CA GLU A 336 -3.27 1.72 13.92
C GLU A 336 -3.25 1.16 15.34
N ASN A 337 -2.87 -0.11 15.52
CA ASN A 337 -2.89 -0.76 16.84
C ASN A 337 -1.57 -0.61 17.63
N THR A 338 -0.41 -0.54 16.97
CA THR A 338 0.90 -0.43 17.65
C THR A 338 1.50 0.97 17.59
N GLY A 339 1.05 1.81 16.65
CA GLY A 339 1.66 3.11 16.37
C GLY A 339 3.03 3.04 15.67
N LEU A 340 3.56 1.83 15.44
CA LEU A 340 4.83 1.62 14.76
C LEU A 340 4.64 1.65 13.24
N ARG A 341 5.71 2.02 12.52
CA ARG A 341 5.71 2.09 11.04
C ARG A 341 6.83 1.29 10.39
N LYS A 342 7.65 0.61 11.20
CA LYS A 342 8.70 -0.27 10.72
C LYS A 342 8.36 -1.70 11.08
N PHE A 343 8.46 -2.58 10.10
CA PHE A 343 8.07 -3.98 10.23
C PHE A 343 9.20 -4.86 9.72
N HIS A 344 9.67 -5.79 10.55
CA HIS A 344 10.57 -6.84 10.11
C HIS A 344 9.73 -8.05 9.72
N VAL A 345 9.46 -8.17 8.43
CA VAL A 345 8.55 -9.17 7.88
C VAL A 345 9.32 -10.43 7.51
N HIS A 346 8.90 -11.58 8.02
CA HIS A 346 9.51 -12.88 7.76
C HIS A 346 8.44 -13.98 7.64
N ILE A 347 8.85 -15.14 7.13
CA ILE A 347 8.01 -16.35 7.16
C ILE A 347 8.14 -17.08 8.50
N ALA A 348 7.14 -17.90 8.84
CA ALA A 348 7.21 -18.76 10.01
C ALA A 348 8.43 -19.71 9.91
N PRO A 349 9.28 -19.80 10.95
CA PRO A 349 10.40 -20.73 10.94
C PRO A 349 9.87 -22.18 10.96
N THR A 350 10.24 -22.95 9.94
CA THR A 350 9.94 -24.40 9.91
C THR A 350 10.65 -25.08 11.08
N THR A 351 9.87 -25.58 12.04
CA THR A 351 10.34 -26.14 13.32
C THR A 351 10.98 -27.53 13.20
N SER A 352 11.36 -27.93 11.99
CA SER A 352 11.92 -29.23 11.67
C SER A 352 13.43 -29.14 11.53
N GLN A 353 14.15 -29.05 12.66
CA GLN A 353 15.43 -29.75 12.93
C GLN A 353 16.14 -29.21 14.18
N SER A 354 16.84 -30.11 14.88
CA SER A 354 17.63 -29.93 16.10
C SER A 354 18.93 -29.12 15.91
N GLN A 355 18.88 -28.04 15.14
CA GLN A 355 19.98 -27.10 14.90
C GLN A 355 19.52 -25.67 15.18
N PRO A 356 20.42 -24.73 15.54
CA PRO A 356 20.04 -23.33 15.63
C PRO A 356 19.43 -22.88 14.30
N PRO A 357 18.29 -22.15 14.32
CA PRO A 357 17.61 -21.77 13.09
C PRO A 357 18.55 -20.92 12.24
N ALA A 358 18.80 -21.36 11.00
CA ALA A 358 19.56 -20.58 10.04
C ALA A 358 18.82 -19.26 9.76
N PRO A 359 19.55 -18.15 9.49
CA PRO A 359 18.90 -16.90 9.13
C PRO A 359 17.99 -17.08 7.91
N ILE A 360 16.72 -16.71 8.04
CA ILE A 360 15.73 -16.81 6.96
C ILE A 360 15.62 -15.49 6.22
N SER A 361 15.25 -15.53 4.95
CA SER A 361 15.01 -14.30 4.17
C SER A 361 13.89 -13.48 4.80
N SER A 362 14.09 -12.17 4.87
CA SER A 362 13.11 -11.24 5.41
C SER A 362 13.15 -9.89 4.69
N LEU A 363 12.12 -9.09 4.93
CA LEU A 363 11.98 -7.73 4.45
C LEU A 363 11.91 -6.79 5.65
N LEU A 364 12.78 -5.80 5.69
CA LEU A 364 12.63 -4.68 6.60
C LEU A 364 11.85 -3.59 5.87
N LEU A 365 10.63 -3.31 6.32
CA LEU A 365 9.75 -2.31 5.76
C LEU A 365 9.72 -1.08 6.64
N TRP A 366 9.57 0.08 6.01
CA TRP A 366 9.21 1.33 6.64
C TRP A 366 8.09 1.99 5.84
N VAL A 367 6.87 1.98 6.38
CA VAL A 367 5.71 2.66 5.80
C VAL A 367 5.87 4.17 6.02
N PHE A 368 6.48 4.84 5.06
CA PHE A 368 6.81 6.26 5.14
C PHE A 368 5.55 7.13 5.03
N THR A 369 4.71 6.85 4.04
CA THR A 369 3.42 7.53 3.85
C THR A 369 2.31 6.49 3.77
N PRO A 370 1.43 6.39 4.77
CA PRO A 370 0.40 5.35 4.80
C PRO A 370 -0.70 5.59 3.76
N ASP A 371 -0.88 6.82 3.29
CA ASP A 371 -1.89 7.16 2.28
C ASP A 371 -1.42 8.23 1.31
N LEU A 372 -1.50 7.92 0.02
CA LEU A 372 -1.30 8.84 -1.09
C LEU A 372 -2.09 8.36 -2.31
N LEU A 373 -2.37 9.29 -3.22
CA LEU A 373 -2.87 8.97 -4.56
C LEU A 373 -1.74 9.18 -5.56
N PHE A 374 -1.57 8.27 -6.52
CA PHE A 374 -0.58 8.43 -7.57
C PHE A 374 -1.14 8.14 -8.97
N SER A 375 -0.40 8.55 -9.99
CA SER A 375 -0.65 8.22 -11.38
C SER A 375 0.70 8.00 -12.07
N SER A 376 0.77 7.07 -13.01
CA SER A 376 2.03 6.75 -13.71
C SER A 376 1.76 6.50 -15.19
N SER A 377 2.63 7.00 -16.07
CA SER A 377 2.54 6.69 -17.50
C SER A 377 3.00 5.26 -17.81
N ILE A 378 3.61 4.56 -16.84
CA ILE A 378 4.03 3.17 -17.01
C ILE A 378 2.80 2.28 -16.84
N PRO A 379 2.42 1.49 -17.86
CA PRO A 379 1.23 0.64 -17.77
C PRO A 379 1.42 -0.46 -16.72
N SER A 380 0.35 -0.78 -16.01
CA SER A 380 0.24 -1.96 -15.15
C SER A 380 -1.10 -2.63 -15.39
N PRO A 381 -1.16 -3.97 -15.54
CA PRO A 381 -2.42 -4.68 -15.73
C PRO A 381 -3.42 -4.36 -14.61
N GLY A 382 -4.64 -3.96 -14.99
CA GLY A 382 -5.73 -3.68 -14.03
C GLY A 382 -5.59 -2.40 -13.21
N ARG A 383 -4.54 -1.60 -13.40
CA ARG A 383 -4.40 -0.30 -12.70
C ARG A 383 -5.21 0.78 -13.40
N LEU A 384 -6.04 1.47 -12.63
CA LEU A 384 -6.80 2.65 -13.08
C LEU A 384 -6.29 3.87 -12.31
N ASP A 385 -5.75 4.83 -13.03
CA ASP A 385 -5.21 6.04 -12.42
C ASP A 385 -6.31 7.12 -12.23
N PRO A 386 -6.29 7.86 -11.11
CA PRO A 386 -5.33 7.74 -10.01
C PRO A 386 -5.60 6.55 -9.10
N THR A 387 -4.51 5.97 -8.57
CA THR A 387 -4.53 4.79 -7.69
C THR A 387 -4.17 5.20 -6.27
N ARG A 388 -4.96 4.78 -5.27
CA ARG A 388 -4.59 4.91 -3.86
C ARG A 388 -3.57 3.88 -3.42
N SER A 389 -2.56 4.32 -2.68
CA SER A 389 -1.48 3.47 -2.20
C SER A 389 -0.84 3.99 -0.92
N MET A 390 0.05 3.20 -0.35
CA MET A 390 1.06 3.65 0.61
C MET A 390 2.44 3.67 -0.03
N LYS A 391 3.30 4.58 0.42
CA LYS A 391 4.73 4.62 0.08
C LYS A 391 5.52 3.87 1.13
N VAL A 392 6.26 2.87 0.69
CA VAL A 392 7.06 1.98 1.55
C VAL A 392 8.52 2.06 1.13
N PHE A 393 9.37 2.28 2.12
CA PHE A 393 10.81 2.08 1.99
C PHE A 393 11.13 0.67 2.46
N PHE A 394 11.97 -0.07 1.72
CA PHE A 394 12.24 -1.45 2.06
C PHE A 394 13.71 -1.84 1.83
N GLU A 395 14.15 -2.82 2.61
CA GLU A 395 15.43 -3.48 2.46
C GLU A 395 15.23 -5.00 2.55
N ARG A 396 16.03 -5.76 1.80
CA ARG A 396 16.11 -7.21 1.96
C ARG A 396 17.12 -7.54 3.05
N LYS A 397 16.69 -8.32 4.03
CA LYS A 397 17.47 -8.70 5.19
C LYS A 397 17.36 -10.21 5.42
N THR A 398 18.00 -10.65 6.49
CA THR A 398 17.77 -11.94 7.09
C THR A 398 17.18 -11.73 8.47
N TRP A 399 16.28 -12.62 8.87
CA TRP A 399 15.69 -12.63 10.21
C TRP A 399 16.16 -13.88 10.95
N GLN A 400 16.33 -13.74 12.26
CA GLN A 400 16.60 -14.82 13.19
C GLN A 400 15.91 -14.48 14.52
N PRO A 401 15.45 -15.47 15.29
CA PRO A 401 14.92 -15.23 16.62
C PRO A 401 15.97 -14.54 17.50
N LEU A 402 15.53 -13.58 18.32
CA LEU A 402 16.38 -12.91 19.30
C LEU A 402 16.98 -13.93 20.28
N GLN A 403 18.28 -13.83 20.53
CA GLN A 403 18.93 -14.67 21.53
C GLN A 403 18.74 -14.09 22.95
N PRO A 404 18.79 -14.92 24.00
CA PRO A 404 18.69 -14.43 25.37
C PRO A 404 19.72 -13.33 25.67
N GLY A 405 19.24 -12.14 26.04
CA GLY A 405 20.07 -10.98 26.37
C GLY A 405 20.32 -10.01 25.21
N GLU A 406 19.86 -10.32 23.99
CA GLU A 406 19.84 -9.36 22.89
C GLU A 406 18.71 -8.34 23.10
N PRO A 407 18.98 -7.03 22.95
CA PRO A 407 17.96 -6.01 23.09
C PRO A 407 17.01 -6.04 21.90
N GLU A 408 15.72 -6.13 22.19
CA GLU A 408 14.66 -5.94 21.20
C GLU A 408 14.58 -4.46 20.78
N ASN A 409 14.37 -4.22 19.49
CA ASN A 409 14.23 -2.86 18.98
C ASN A 409 12.78 -2.41 19.07
N ALA A 410 12.42 -1.67 20.12
CA ALA A 410 11.06 -1.15 20.34
C ALA A 410 10.50 -0.22 19.23
N SER A 411 11.31 0.13 18.21
CA SER A 411 10.85 0.92 17.05
C SER A 411 10.49 0.07 15.82
N ILE A 412 10.66 -1.25 15.90
CA ILE A 412 10.41 -2.22 14.83
C ILE A 412 9.50 -3.31 15.39
N GLU A 413 8.43 -3.59 14.68
CA GLU A 413 7.53 -4.71 14.97
C GLU A 413 7.94 -5.93 14.14
N ASP A 414 8.09 -7.09 14.77
CA ASP A 414 8.31 -8.36 14.07
C ASP A 414 6.98 -8.90 13.54
N VAL A 415 6.91 -9.22 12.23
CA VAL A 415 5.67 -9.64 11.57
C VAL A 415 5.89 -10.94 10.82
N GLU A 416 5.20 -11.99 11.27
CA GLU A 416 5.16 -13.26 10.58
C GLU A 416 4.08 -13.27 9.49
N LEU A 417 4.44 -13.72 8.29
CA LEU A 417 3.52 -13.95 7.17
C LEU A 417 3.59 -15.40 6.67
N GLU A 418 2.47 -15.87 6.14
CA GLU A 418 2.44 -17.08 5.31
C GLU A 418 3.35 -16.90 4.07
N LEU A 419 3.97 -18.00 3.61
CA LEU A 419 4.90 -17.98 2.48
C LEU A 419 4.31 -17.29 1.23
N GLU A 420 3.05 -17.60 0.89
CA GLU A 420 2.34 -17.02 -0.24
C GLU A 420 2.22 -15.48 -0.13
N LEU A 421 1.95 -14.96 1.07
CA LEU A 421 1.84 -13.52 1.31
C LEU A 421 3.21 -12.83 1.28
N TYR A 422 4.24 -13.48 1.82
CA TYR A 422 5.61 -12.97 1.78
C TYR A 422 6.13 -12.87 0.34
N GLU A 423 5.92 -13.91 -0.46
CA GLU A 423 6.32 -13.93 -1.88
C GLU A 423 5.57 -12.86 -2.69
N GLU A 424 4.25 -12.72 -2.50
CA GLU A 424 3.50 -11.64 -3.15
C GLU A 424 4.00 -10.27 -2.72
N LEU A 425 4.33 -10.07 -1.44
CA LEU A 425 4.87 -8.79 -0.95
C LEU A 425 6.21 -8.45 -1.61
N ASP A 426 7.20 -9.36 -1.63
CA ASP A 426 8.50 -9.08 -2.29
C ASP A 426 8.30 -8.80 -3.79
N GLN A 427 7.43 -9.56 -4.45
CA GLN A 427 7.13 -9.35 -5.86
C GLN A 427 6.43 -8.02 -6.12
N ALA A 428 5.44 -7.66 -5.30
CA ALA A 428 4.71 -6.41 -5.37
C ALA A 428 5.64 -5.21 -5.19
N LEU A 429 6.54 -5.25 -4.19
CA LEU A 429 7.53 -4.19 -3.96
C LEU A 429 8.43 -3.98 -5.19
N ARG A 430 8.94 -5.07 -5.79
CA ARG A 430 9.76 -5.00 -7.02
C ARG A 430 8.96 -4.47 -8.20
N ARG A 431 7.75 -5.00 -8.41
CA ARG A 431 6.87 -4.65 -9.53
C ARG A 431 6.49 -3.18 -9.47
N ASN A 432 6.08 -2.69 -8.30
CA ASN A 432 5.55 -1.35 -8.14
C ASN A 432 6.65 -0.29 -8.00
N GLN A 433 7.86 -0.66 -7.58
CA GLN A 433 9.03 0.21 -7.69
C GLN A 433 9.26 0.66 -9.15
N ARG A 434 8.93 -0.18 -10.14
CA ARG A 434 9.06 0.18 -11.56
C ARG A 434 8.16 1.34 -11.98
N LEU A 435 7.08 1.61 -11.25
CA LEU A 435 6.16 2.71 -11.52
C LEU A 435 6.75 4.08 -11.17
N LEU A 436 7.78 4.08 -10.31
CA LEU A 436 8.47 5.27 -9.86
C LEU A 436 9.52 5.71 -10.89
N PRO A 437 9.74 7.03 -11.03
CA PRO A 437 10.84 7.54 -11.83
C PRO A 437 12.19 7.09 -11.23
N PRO A 438 13.25 6.95 -12.04
CA PRO A 438 14.53 6.38 -11.62
C PRO A 438 15.12 6.99 -10.34
N THR A 439 15.06 8.31 -10.16
CA THR A 439 15.56 8.96 -8.93
C THR A 439 14.69 8.77 -7.71
N ALA A 440 13.41 8.45 -7.87
CA ALA A 440 12.50 8.18 -6.75
C ALA A 440 12.53 6.72 -6.30
N LYS A 441 13.27 5.83 -6.99
CA LYS A 441 13.37 4.41 -6.62
C LYS A 441 14.22 4.17 -5.37
N LYS A 442 15.06 5.13 -4.98
CA LYS A 442 15.93 5.02 -3.80
C LYS A 442 15.88 6.27 -2.93
N PHE A 443 15.95 6.07 -1.62
CA PHE A 443 16.04 7.16 -0.65
C PHE A 443 16.97 6.77 0.50
N GLN A 444 18.10 7.48 0.65
CA GLN A 444 19.06 7.25 1.76
C GLN A 444 19.47 5.78 1.95
N GLY A 445 19.70 5.05 0.84
CA GLY A 445 20.07 3.63 0.87
C GLY A 445 18.89 2.65 0.83
N TRP A 446 17.68 3.12 1.12
CA TRP A 446 16.46 2.31 1.03
C TRP A 446 15.97 2.23 -0.41
N GLU A 447 15.41 1.08 -0.76
CA GLU A 447 14.58 0.94 -1.96
C GLU A 447 13.19 1.52 -1.66
N VAL A 448 12.55 2.13 -2.66
CA VAL A 448 11.22 2.76 -2.52
C VAL A 448 10.23 2.05 -3.45
N ALA A 449 9.04 1.76 -2.94
CA ALA A 449 7.94 1.19 -3.70
C ALA A 449 6.58 1.74 -3.23
N LEU A 450 5.55 1.42 -4.01
CA LEU A 450 4.15 1.71 -3.68
C LEU A 450 3.41 0.39 -3.45
N LEU A 451 2.54 0.35 -2.44
CA LEU A 451 1.59 -0.75 -2.24
C LEU A 451 0.17 -0.19 -2.34
N GLU A 452 -0.57 -0.63 -3.35
CA GLU A 452 -1.97 -0.25 -3.56
C GLU A 452 -2.84 -0.60 -2.36
N ARG A 453 -3.80 0.28 -2.09
CA ARG A 453 -4.81 0.14 -1.04
C ARG A 453 -6.19 -0.06 -1.66
N PHE A 454 -7.16 -0.44 -0.83
CA PHE A 454 -8.56 -0.42 -1.23
C PHE A 454 -9.09 1.00 -1.38
N GLU A 455 -9.99 1.18 -2.34
CA GLU A 455 -10.73 2.41 -2.56
C GLU A 455 -12.09 2.38 -1.83
N VAL A 456 -12.63 3.56 -1.50
CA VAL A 456 -13.94 3.70 -0.83
C VAL A 456 -15.07 3.02 -1.63
N ALA A 457 -15.04 3.16 -2.95
CA ALA A 457 -16.06 2.61 -3.84
C ALA A 457 -16.06 1.07 -3.82
N GLU A 458 -14.88 0.46 -3.64
CA GLU A 458 -14.72 -1.00 -3.59
C GLU A 458 -15.23 -1.59 -2.28
N ALA A 459 -15.24 -0.79 -1.20
CA ALA A 459 -15.70 -1.22 0.11
C ALA A 459 -17.19 -0.97 0.37
N GLY A 460 -17.99 -0.67 -0.66
CA GLY A 460 -19.44 -0.47 -0.51
C GLY A 460 -19.86 0.87 0.14
N MET A 461 -18.91 1.62 0.72
CA MET A 461 -19.12 2.91 1.39
C MET A 461 -19.34 4.10 0.44
N GLY A 462 -19.50 3.85 -0.86
CA GLY A 462 -19.60 4.87 -1.91
C GLY A 462 -21.02 5.28 -2.33
N ARG A 463 -22.08 4.63 -1.84
CA ARG A 463 -23.47 5.03 -2.17
C ARG A 463 -23.96 6.13 -1.22
N ALA A 464 -23.45 7.35 -1.41
CA ALA A 464 -24.14 8.55 -0.98
C ALA A 464 -25.01 9.05 -2.13
N GLU A 465 -26.29 9.29 -1.87
CA GLU A 465 -27.26 9.88 -2.79
C GLU A 465 -26.69 11.16 -3.44
N GLY A 466 -26.41 11.13 -4.75
CA GLY A 466 -25.89 12.30 -5.46
C GLY A 466 -25.61 12.14 -6.95
N ASP A 467 -25.21 10.94 -7.41
CA ASP A 467 -24.78 10.73 -8.81
C ASP A 467 -25.91 10.47 -9.83
N LEU A 468 -27.17 10.74 -9.47
CA LEU A 468 -28.32 10.53 -10.37
C LEU A 468 -28.64 11.71 -11.31
N LEU A 469 -27.76 12.70 -11.47
CA LEU A 469 -28.05 13.89 -12.29
C LEU A 469 -27.09 14.17 -13.46
N ALA A 470 -26.32 13.17 -13.93
CA ALA A 470 -25.48 13.33 -15.12
C ALA A 470 -25.82 12.41 -16.30
N GLU A 471 -26.94 11.69 -16.25
CA GLU A 471 -27.51 11.00 -17.41
C GLU A 471 -28.85 11.63 -17.75
N ASN A 472 -28.82 12.75 -18.50
CA ASN A 472 -29.86 13.20 -19.43
C ASN A 472 -29.64 14.69 -19.75
N VAL A 473 -28.77 14.98 -20.71
CA VAL A 473 -28.96 16.14 -21.60
C VAL A 473 -28.46 15.73 -22.99
N ASP A 474 -29.42 15.61 -23.91
CA ASP A 474 -29.22 15.58 -25.37
C ASP A 474 -28.53 16.85 -25.90
#